data_AF-A0A1Z2KXY7-F1
#
_entry.id   AF-A0A1Z2KXY7-F1
#
_cell.length_a   1.000
_cell.length_b   1.000
_cell.length_c   1.000
_cell.angle_alpha   90.00
_cell.angle_beta   90.00
_cell.angle_gamma   90.00
#
_symmetry.space_group_name_H-M   'P 1'
#
loop_
_entity.id
_entity.type
_entity.pdbx_description
1 polymer ?
#
loop_
_entity_poly.entity_id
_entity_poly.type
_entity_poly.pdbx_seq_one_letter_code
_entity_poly.pdbx_strand_id
1 'polypeptide(L)'
;MKRTHRTVRGLARPLLAASFVTGGYSVLRDPGPLPALAEKHGVPLPEAATRATAAGMLVGGVALGAGFRPPLSVCLLAVCLVPTTVTVHDFWRQEDPARRVTQRNEFFKNLSLLGALAIAAADALAAGGE
;
A
#
# COMPACT_ATOMS: atom_id res chain seq x y z
N MET A 1 3.29 12.53 30.19
CA MET A 1 2.85 12.60 28.77
C MET A 1 3.78 11.86 27.77
N LYS A 2 5.09 11.63 28.04
CA LYS A 2 6.00 10.93 27.09
C LYS A 2 5.68 9.44 26.82
N ARG A 3 5.02 8.71 27.73
CA ARG A 3 4.69 7.28 27.55
C ARG A 3 3.53 7.03 26.56
N THR A 4 2.51 7.89 26.56
CA THR A 4 1.30 7.72 25.74
C THR A 4 1.61 7.73 24.24
N HIS A 5 2.56 8.57 23.80
CA HIS A 5 2.98 8.62 22.40
C HIS A 5 3.65 7.34 21.91
N ARG A 6 4.34 6.60 22.80
CA ARG A 6 5.05 5.38 22.42
C ARG A 6 4.08 4.21 22.22
N THR A 7 3.03 4.12 23.03
CA THR A 7 1.99 3.07 22.92
C THR A 7 1.14 3.23 21.66
N VAL A 8 0.70 4.47 21.36
CA VAL A 8 -0.10 4.75 20.15
C VAL A 8 0.71 4.43 18.88
N ARG A 9 1.98 4.83 18.83
CA ARG A 9 2.88 4.51 17.70
C ARG A 9 3.13 3.01 17.54
N GLY A 10 3.23 2.29 18.65
CA GLY A 10 3.42 0.84 18.65
C GLY A 10 2.23 0.08 18.08
N LEU A 11 1.01 0.58 18.27
CA LEU A 11 -0.21 -0.04 17.73
C LEU A 11 -0.56 0.46 16.32
N ALA A 12 -0.32 1.74 16.03
CA ALA A 12 -0.68 2.34 14.74
C ALA A 12 0.06 1.70 13.56
N ARG A 13 1.35 1.36 13.72
CA ARG A 13 2.15 0.75 12.64
C ARG A 13 1.64 -0.62 12.20
N PRO A 14 1.41 -1.60 13.10
CA PRO A 14 0.82 -2.88 12.70
C PRO A 14 -0.59 -2.74 12.12
N LEU A 15 -1.41 -1.82 12.63
CA LEU A 15 -2.75 -1.56 12.08
C LEU A 15 -2.69 -0.99 10.66
N LEU A 16 -1.80 -0.02 10.41
CA LEU A 16 -1.56 0.51 9.06
C LEU A 16 -0.99 -0.56 8.13
N ALA A 17 -0.05 -1.37 8.62
CA ALA A 17 0.58 -2.45 7.88
C ALA A 17 -0.39 -3.55 7.46
N ALA A 18 -1.47 -3.78 8.21
CA ALA A 18 -2.39 -4.89 7.99
C ALA A 18 -2.91 -4.96 6.54
N SER A 19 -3.33 -3.82 5.96
CA SER A 19 -3.84 -3.78 4.59
C SER A 19 -2.79 -4.19 3.54
N PHE A 20 -1.53 -3.80 3.75
CA PHE A 20 -0.43 -4.12 2.83
C PHE A 20 -0.01 -5.58 2.93
N VAL A 21 0.05 -6.11 4.16
CA VAL A 21 0.42 -7.49 4.42
C VAL A 21 -0.63 -8.44 3.85
N THR A 22 -1.91 -8.22 4.15
CA THR A 22 -2.98 -9.11 3.67
C THR A 22 -3.16 -8.99 2.16
N GLY A 23 -3.17 -7.78 1.61
CA GLY A 23 -3.26 -7.55 0.17
C GLY A 23 -2.08 -8.13 -0.60
N GLY A 24 -0.86 -7.84 -0.17
CA GLY A 24 0.36 -8.36 -0.80
C GLY A 24 0.44 -9.89 -0.75
N TYR A 25 0.12 -10.50 0.40
CA TYR A 25 0.09 -11.96 0.52
C TYR A 25 -0.98 -12.59 -0.39
N SER A 26 -2.18 -12.02 -0.43
CA SER A 26 -3.27 -12.52 -1.27
C SER A 26 -2.87 -12.53 -2.75
N VAL A 27 -2.28 -11.44 -3.24
CA VAL A 27 -1.87 -11.32 -4.65
C VAL A 27 -0.68 -12.23 -4.99
N LEU A 28 0.24 -12.46 -4.05
CA LEU A 28 1.32 -13.43 -4.26
C LEU A 28 0.80 -14.86 -4.39
N ARG A 29 -0.19 -15.21 -3.58
CA ARG A 29 -0.80 -16.54 -3.57
C ARG A 29 -1.66 -16.77 -4.82
N ASP A 30 -2.48 -15.80 -5.18
CA ASP A 30 -3.28 -15.80 -6.39
C ASP A 30 -3.44 -14.36 -6.93
N PRO A 31 -2.73 -13.99 -8.01
CA PRO A 31 -2.81 -12.66 -8.58
C PRO A 31 -4.14 -12.42 -9.33
N GLY A 32 -4.93 -13.46 -9.59
CA GLY A 32 -6.21 -13.37 -10.27
C GLY A 32 -6.15 -12.54 -11.57
N PRO A 33 -7.04 -11.55 -11.76
CA PRO A 33 -7.09 -10.75 -12.99
C PRO A 33 -6.06 -9.61 -13.07
N LEU A 34 -5.25 -9.39 -12.01
CA LEU A 34 -4.38 -8.23 -11.91
C LEU A 34 -3.30 -8.15 -13.00
N PRO A 35 -2.63 -9.24 -13.41
CA PRO A 35 -1.67 -9.18 -14.51
C PRO A 35 -2.31 -8.73 -15.83
N ALA A 36 -3.50 -9.23 -16.16
CA ALA A 36 -4.23 -8.82 -17.36
C ALA A 36 -4.63 -7.33 -17.31
N LEU A 37 -4.94 -6.82 -16.12
CA LEU A 37 -5.20 -5.40 -15.95
C LEU A 37 -3.91 -4.56 -16.10
N ALA A 38 -2.80 -5.03 -15.54
CA ALA A 38 -1.50 -4.38 -15.72
C ALA A 38 -1.10 -4.32 -17.21
N GLU A 39 -1.34 -5.40 -17.96
CA GLU A 39 -1.10 -5.46 -19.41
C GLU A 39 -1.93 -4.42 -20.18
N LYS A 40 -3.21 -4.25 -19.84
CA LYS A 40 -4.08 -3.21 -20.44
C LYS A 40 -3.58 -1.78 -20.19
N HIS A 41 -2.77 -1.59 -19.15
CA HIS A 41 -2.13 -0.31 -18.83
C HIS A 41 -0.69 -0.20 -19.39
N GLY A 42 -0.26 -1.16 -20.21
CA GLY A 42 1.05 -1.14 -20.86
C GLY A 42 2.21 -1.48 -19.92
N VAL A 43 1.95 -2.14 -18.79
CA VAL A 43 3.00 -2.55 -17.85
C VAL A 43 3.83 -3.69 -18.47
N PRO A 44 5.16 -3.54 -18.61
CA PRO A 44 6.01 -4.60 -19.12
C PRO A 44 6.07 -5.77 -18.12
N LEU A 45 6.11 -7.00 -18.64
CA LEU A 45 6.14 -8.23 -17.83
C LEU A 45 5.03 -8.23 -16.76
N PRO A 46 3.75 -8.15 -17.15
CA PRO A 46 2.64 -7.86 -16.25
C PRO A 46 2.57 -8.79 -15.04
N GLU A 47 2.77 -10.10 -15.22
CA GLU A 47 2.75 -11.05 -14.11
C GLU A 47 3.91 -10.80 -13.12
N ALA A 48 5.12 -10.60 -13.63
CA ALA A 48 6.29 -10.33 -12.80
C ALA A 48 6.14 -9.00 -12.06
N ALA A 49 5.65 -7.96 -12.72
CA ALA A 49 5.41 -6.64 -12.14
C ALA A 49 4.35 -6.69 -11.03
N THR A 50 3.23 -7.40 -11.26
CA THR A 50 2.19 -7.62 -10.25
C THR A 50 2.75 -8.36 -9.03
N ARG A 51 3.48 -9.47 -9.23
CA ARG A 51 4.07 -10.24 -8.13
C ARG A 51 5.14 -9.46 -7.38
N ALA A 52 5.99 -8.70 -8.08
CA ALA A 52 7.00 -7.84 -7.46
C ALA A 52 6.36 -6.74 -6.60
N THR A 53 5.29 -6.11 -7.10
CA THR A 53 4.53 -5.10 -6.35
C THR A 53 3.90 -5.71 -5.10
N ALA A 54 3.30 -6.90 -5.22
CA ALA A 54 2.72 -7.63 -4.09
C ALA A 54 3.77 -8.04 -3.04
N ALA A 55 4.95 -8.50 -3.48
CA ALA A 55 6.08 -8.77 -2.61
C ALA A 55 6.57 -7.50 -1.89
N GLY A 56 6.67 -6.39 -2.60
CA GLY A 56 7.03 -5.09 -2.03
C GLY A 56 6.02 -4.63 -0.96
N MET A 57 4.72 -4.77 -1.22
CA MET A 57 3.67 -4.49 -0.24
C MET A 57 3.76 -5.38 1.00
N LEU A 58 3.97 -6.69 0.81
CA LEU A 58 4.09 -7.63 1.92
C LEU A 58 5.32 -7.32 2.78
N VAL A 59 6.50 -7.22 2.15
CA VAL A 59 7.78 -6.96 2.84
C VAL A 59 7.75 -5.60 3.52
N GLY A 60 7.30 -4.56 2.80
CA GLY A 60 7.17 -3.21 3.35
C GLY A 60 6.18 -3.14 4.49
N GLY A 61 5.06 -3.87 4.40
CA GLY A 61 4.05 -3.97 5.44
C GLY A 61 4.61 -4.64 6.70
N VAL A 62 5.25 -5.79 6.56
CA VAL A 62 5.90 -6.50 7.68
C VAL A 62 6.98 -5.62 8.34
N ALA A 63 7.84 -4.99 7.53
CA ALA A 63 8.89 -4.13 8.04
C ALA A 63 8.33 -2.89 8.77
N LEU A 64 7.29 -2.24 8.23
CA LEU A 64 6.61 -1.12 8.89
C LEU A 64 5.97 -1.56 10.20
N GLY A 65 5.23 -2.68 10.19
CA GLY A 65 4.55 -3.23 11.37
C GLY A 65 5.53 -3.60 12.49
N ALA A 66 6.68 -4.19 12.14
CA ALA A 66 7.74 -4.51 13.07
C ALA A 66 8.56 -3.29 13.53
N GLY A 67 8.35 -2.11 12.93
CA GLY A 67 9.13 -0.91 13.19
C GLY A 67 10.56 -0.98 12.65
N PHE A 68 10.85 -1.89 11.71
CA PHE A 68 12.15 -2.03 11.08
C PHE A 68 12.33 -0.93 10.01
N ARG A 69 13.34 -0.07 10.20
CA ARG A 69 13.70 1.06 9.32
C ARG A 69 12.48 1.80 8.75
N PRO A 70 11.63 2.45 9.59
CA PRO A 70 10.35 3.00 9.17
C PRO A 70 10.38 3.91 7.93
N PRO A 71 11.38 4.79 7.73
CA PRO A 71 11.45 5.63 6.52
C PRO A 71 11.50 4.80 5.22
N LEU A 72 12.31 3.74 5.19
CA LEU A 72 12.44 2.89 4.00
C LEU A 72 11.16 2.09 3.75
N SER A 73 10.57 1.56 4.82
CA SER A 73 9.34 0.77 4.74
C SER A 73 8.19 1.60 4.19
N VAL A 74 8.04 2.84 4.64
CA VAL A 74 7.03 3.78 4.15
C VAL A 74 7.25 4.15 2.69
N CYS A 75 8.49 4.48 2.30
CA CYS A 75 8.82 4.79 0.90
C CYS A 75 8.52 3.62 -0.03
N LEU A 76 8.92 2.40 0.34
CA LEU A 76 8.64 1.20 -0.44
C LEU A 76 7.13 1.00 -0.62
N LEU A 77 6.36 1.08 0.47
CA LEU A 77 4.91 0.94 0.41
C LEU A 77 4.25 2.00 -0.47
N ALA A 78 4.69 3.25 -0.41
CA ALA A 78 4.17 4.33 -1.25
C ALA A 78 4.46 4.07 -2.73
N VAL A 79 5.69 3.65 -3.07
CA VAL A 79 6.09 3.32 -4.45
C VAL A 79 5.28 2.15 -5.00
N CYS A 80 4.93 1.14 -4.20
CA CYS A 80 4.07 0.05 -4.66
C CYS A 80 2.59 0.45 -4.75
N LEU A 81 2.11 1.27 -3.81
CA LEU A 81 0.70 1.63 -3.70
C LEU A 81 0.23 2.61 -4.79
N VAL A 82 1.06 3.60 -5.15
CA VAL A 82 0.68 4.62 -6.14
C VAL A 82 0.37 4.01 -7.53
N PRO A 83 1.27 3.22 -8.16
CA PRO A 83 1.00 2.59 -9.45
C PRO A 83 -0.19 1.64 -9.38
N THR A 84 -0.30 0.84 -8.32
CA THR A 84 -1.43 -0.07 -8.10
C THR A 84 -2.76 0.69 -8.06
N THR A 85 -2.79 1.85 -7.41
CA THR A 85 -4.01 2.65 -7.27
C THR A 85 -4.51 3.18 -8.61
N VAL A 86 -3.61 3.66 -9.47
CA VAL A 86 -3.97 4.24 -10.78
C VAL A 86 -4.18 3.21 -11.88
N THR A 87 -3.62 2.00 -11.74
CA THR A 87 -3.78 0.91 -12.71
C THR A 87 -4.91 -0.03 -12.36
N VAL A 88 -5.11 -0.33 -11.07
CA VAL A 88 -6.09 -1.33 -10.63
C VAL A 88 -7.43 -0.70 -10.26
N HIS A 89 -7.44 0.54 -9.75
CA HIS A 89 -8.64 1.22 -9.26
C HIS A 89 -8.94 2.51 -10.04
N ASP A 90 -8.80 2.44 -11.36
CA ASP A 90 -9.03 3.51 -12.32
C ASP A 90 -10.53 3.77 -12.57
N PHE A 91 -11.27 4.11 -11.51
CA PHE A 91 -12.73 4.20 -11.54
C PHE A 91 -13.29 5.11 -12.65
N TRP A 92 -12.52 6.11 -13.09
CA TRP A 92 -12.89 7.01 -14.19
C TRP A 92 -12.97 6.32 -15.56
N ARG A 93 -12.34 5.15 -15.75
CA ARG A 93 -12.40 4.34 -16.98
C ARG A 93 -13.47 3.24 -16.93
N GLN A 94 -14.18 3.12 -15.81
CA GLN A 94 -15.22 2.10 -15.63
C GLN A 94 -16.55 2.58 -16.21
N GLU A 95 -17.11 1.84 -17.15
CA GLU A 95 -18.40 2.14 -17.79
C GLU A 95 -19.59 1.68 -16.93
N ASP A 96 -19.47 0.51 -16.31
CA ASP A 96 -20.51 -0.04 -15.44
C ASP A 96 -20.66 0.80 -14.16
N PRO A 97 -21.86 1.35 -13.86
CA PRO A 97 -22.06 2.23 -12.72
C PRO A 97 -21.77 1.56 -11.37
N ALA A 98 -22.09 0.27 -11.21
CA ALA A 98 -21.87 -0.45 -9.96
C ALA A 98 -20.38 -0.68 -9.72
N ARG A 99 -19.64 -1.13 -10.75
CA ARG A 99 -18.18 -1.28 -10.70
C ARG A 99 -17.47 0.03 -10.48
N ARG A 100 -17.93 1.13 -11.11
CA ARG A 100 -17.37 2.47 -10.90
C ARG A 100 -17.43 2.87 -9.43
N VAL A 101 -18.53 2.63 -8.73
CA VAL A 101 -18.66 2.95 -7.29
C VAL A 101 -17.69 2.14 -6.45
N THR A 102 -17.60 0.83 -6.67
CA THR A 102 -16.66 -0.04 -5.94
C THR A 102 -15.21 0.38 -6.17
N GLN A 103 -14.81 0.59 -7.42
CA GLN A 103 -13.45 0.99 -7.78
C GLN A 103 -13.09 2.38 -7.21
N ARG A 104 -14.06 3.30 -7.16
CA ARG A 104 -13.86 4.61 -6.54
C ARG A 104 -13.61 4.49 -5.04
N ASN A 105 -14.34 3.60 -4.35
CA ASN A 105 -14.12 3.38 -2.92
C ASN A 105 -12.73 2.80 -2.64
N GLU A 106 -12.28 1.83 -3.44
CA GLU A 106 -10.93 1.27 -3.32
C GLU A 106 -9.84 2.31 -3.63
N PHE A 107 -10.06 3.16 -4.64
CA PHE A 107 -9.16 4.26 -4.95
C PHE A 107 -8.99 5.21 -3.74
N PHE A 108 -10.09 5.65 -3.14
CA PHE A 108 -10.04 6.54 -1.98
C PHE A 108 -9.50 5.85 -0.73
N LYS A 109 -9.76 4.55 -0.54
CA LYS A 109 -9.12 3.75 0.51
C LYS A 109 -7.59 3.80 0.37
N ASN A 110 -7.07 3.57 -0.83
CA ASN A 110 -5.64 3.63 -1.07
C ASN A 110 -5.09 5.05 -0.89
N LEU A 111 -5.84 6.08 -1.28
CA LEU A 111 -5.45 7.46 -1.04
C LEU A 111 -5.35 7.77 0.47
N SER A 112 -6.29 7.28 1.28
CA SER A 112 -6.22 7.38 2.75
C SER A 112 -5.00 6.63 3.32
N LEU A 113 -4.67 5.46 2.78
CA LEU A 113 -3.46 4.72 3.16
C LEU A 113 -2.19 5.48 2.79
N LEU A 114 -2.13 6.13 1.62
CA LEU A 114 -1.02 7.01 1.24
C LEU A 114 -0.89 8.21 2.20
N GLY A 115 -2.00 8.82 2.61
CA GLY A 115 -1.99 9.88 3.62
C GLY A 115 -1.42 9.40 4.96
N ALA A 116 -1.85 8.21 5.41
CA ALA A 116 -1.32 7.61 6.63
C ALA A 116 0.18 7.27 6.53
N LEU A 117 0.63 6.79 5.37
CA LEU A 117 2.04 6.58 5.07
C LEU A 117 2.82 7.90 5.10
N ALA A 118 2.31 8.98 4.52
CA ALA A 118 2.97 10.29 4.55
C ALA A 118 3.16 10.82 5.97
N ILE A 119 2.14 10.68 6.83
CA ILE A 119 2.23 11.02 8.25
C ILE A 119 3.28 10.14 8.94
N ALA A 120 3.27 8.82 8.69
CA ALA A 120 4.25 7.89 9.25
C ALA A 120 5.69 8.21 8.81
N ALA A 121 5.89 8.68 7.57
CA ALA A 121 7.18 9.15 7.06
C ALA A 121 7.64 10.41 7.80
N ALA A 122 6.79 11.42 7.92
CA ALA A 122 7.10 12.65 8.65
C ALA A 122 7.49 12.34 10.11
N ASP A 123 6.72 11.47 10.75
CA ASP A 123 6.97 10.99 12.11
C ASP A 123 8.31 10.26 12.26
N ALA A 124 8.67 9.44 11.27
CA ALA A 124 9.90 8.67 11.29
C ALA A 124 11.14 9.54 11.07
N LEU A 125 11.03 10.56 10.20
CA LEU A 125 12.09 11.54 9.97
C LEU A 125 12.33 12.40 11.22
N ALA A 126 11.26 12.85 11.88
CA ALA A 126 11.36 13.62 13.12
C ALA A 126 12.02 12.82 14.27
N ALA A 127 11.82 11.49 14.31
CA ALA A 127 12.39 10.63 15.34
C ALA A 127 13.85 10.20 15.10
N GLY A 128 14.38 10.40 13.89
CA GLY A 128 15.78 10.07 13.54
C GLY A 128 16.74 11.25 13.64
N GLY A 129 16.25 12.44 13.99
CA GLY A 129 17.03 13.66 14.21
C GLY A 129 17.34 13.95 15.69
N GLU A 130 16.89 13.09 16.61
CA GLU A 130 17.31 13.05 18.02
C GLU A 130 18.31 11.90 18.24
#